data_AF-A0A2X3P1A3-F1
#
_entry.id   AF-A0A2X3P1A3-F1
#
_cell.length_a   1.000
_cell.length_b   1.000
_cell.length_c   1.000
_cell.angle_alpha   90.00
_cell.angle_beta   90.00
_cell.angle_gamma   90.00
#
_symmetry.space_group_name_H-M   'P 1'
#
loop_
_entity.id
_entity.type
_entity.pdbx_description
1 polymer ?
#
loop_
_entity_poly.entity_id
_entity_poly.type
_entity_poly.pdbx_seq_one_letter_code
_entity_poly.pdbx_strand_id
1 'polypeptide(L)'
;MIEEPVDDVIKHGPKTGTPETKTVEIPFETKREFNPKLQPGEERVKQEGQPGSKTITTPITVNPLTGEKVGEGQPTEEITKQPVDKIVEFGGEKPKDPKGPENPEKPSRPTHPSGPVNPNNPGLSKDRAKPNGPVHSMDKNDKVKKSKIAKESVANQEKKRAELPKTGLESTQKGLIFSSIIGIAGLMLLARRRKN
;
A
#
# COMPACT_ATOMS: atom_id res chain seq x y z
N MET A 1 -12.37 -26.57 84.28
CA MET A 1 -12.66 -26.01 82.94
C MET A 1 -11.80 -26.79 81.97
N ILE A 2 -12.41 -27.47 81.01
CA ILE A 2 -11.68 -28.18 79.94
C ILE A 2 -11.81 -27.30 78.72
N GLU A 3 -10.68 -26.89 78.14
CA GLU A 3 -10.64 -26.10 76.92
C GLU A 3 -10.58 -27.07 75.73
N GLU A 4 -11.42 -26.85 74.71
CA GLU A 4 -11.40 -27.67 73.51
C GLU A 4 -10.13 -27.40 72.70
N PRO A 5 -9.57 -28.43 72.03
CA PRO A 5 -8.39 -28.24 71.18
C PRO A 5 -8.73 -27.32 70.01
N VAL A 6 -7.78 -26.45 69.66
CA VAL A 6 -7.86 -25.60 68.46
C VAL A 6 -7.15 -26.29 67.31
N ASP A 7 -7.82 -26.39 66.17
CA ASP A 7 -7.24 -26.96 64.95
C ASP A 7 -6.15 -26.06 64.36
N ASP A 8 -5.08 -26.69 63.88
CA ASP A 8 -4.04 -26.01 63.10
C ASP A 8 -4.53 -25.68 61.69
N VAL A 9 -4.38 -24.41 61.29
CA VAL A 9 -4.76 -23.94 59.95
C VAL A 9 -3.52 -23.74 59.07
N ILE A 10 -3.44 -24.51 57.98
CA ILE A 10 -2.42 -24.32 56.94
C ILE A 10 -3.03 -23.53 55.77
N LYS A 11 -2.41 -22.40 55.43
CA LYS A 11 -2.81 -21.58 54.28
C LYS A 11 -1.95 -21.92 53.07
N HIS A 12 -2.60 -22.11 51.92
CA HIS A 12 -1.93 -22.32 50.63
C HIS A 12 -2.20 -21.16 49.69
N GLY A 13 -1.14 -20.63 49.06
CA GLY A 13 -1.27 -19.69 47.95
C GLY A 13 -1.65 -20.39 46.64
N PRO A 14 -2.14 -19.64 45.63
CA PRO A 14 -2.35 -20.16 44.29
C PRO A 14 -1.07 -20.77 43.69
N LYS A 15 -1.23 -21.81 42.86
CA LYS A 15 -0.13 -22.44 42.11
C LYS A 15 -0.31 -22.23 40.61
N THR A 16 0.77 -22.33 39.85
CA THR A 16 0.72 -22.31 38.38
C THR A 16 -0.09 -23.51 37.87
N GLY A 17 -1.09 -23.23 37.03
CA GLY A 17 -1.86 -24.22 36.29
C GLY A 17 -1.40 -24.34 34.84
N THR A 18 -2.11 -25.16 34.07
CA THR A 18 -1.87 -25.29 32.62
C THR A 18 -2.29 -23.99 31.92
N PRO A 19 -1.42 -23.38 31.10
CA PRO A 19 -1.77 -22.16 30.36
C PRO A 19 -2.83 -22.45 29.30
N GLU A 20 -3.66 -21.46 29.01
CA GLU A 20 -4.60 -21.50 27.89
C GLU A 20 -3.94 -20.91 26.65
N THR A 21 -4.10 -21.57 25.50
CA THR A 21 -3.52 -21.13 24.22
C THR A 21 -4.59 -20.90 23.17
N LYS A 22 -4.50 -19.80 22.44
CA LYS A 22 -5.36 -19.49 21.29
C LYS A 22 -4.52 -19.16 20.07
N THR A 23 -4.79 -19.80 18.94
CA THR A 23 -4.15 -19.48 17.67
C THR A 23 -5.04 -18.51 16.88
N VAL A 24 -4.44 -17.46 16.32
CA VAL A 24 -5.10 -16.44 15.51
C VAL A 24 -4.36 -16.30 14.18
N GLU A 25 -5.11 -16.24 13.09
CA GLU A 25 -4.56 -16.06 11.75
C GLU A 25 -4.07 -14.62 11.53
N ILE A 26 -2.95 -14.47 10.82
CA ILE A 26 -2.42 -13.18 10.37
C ILE A 26 -2.63 -13.11 8.85
N PRO A 27 -3.44 -12.17 8.34
CA PRO A 27 -3.67 -12.05 6.91
C PRO A 27 -2.38 -11.65 6.17
N PHE A 28 -2.32 -11.95 4.87
CA PHE A 28 -1.23 -11.51 4.00
C PHE A 28 -1.64 -10.31 3.15
N GLU A 29 -0.66 -9.54 2.68
CA GLU A 29 -0.91 -8.42 1.76
C GLU A 29 -0.77 -8.85 0.31
N THR A 30 -1.40 -8.10 -0.61
CA THR A 30 -1.15 -8.24 -2.05
C THR A 30 -0.30 -7.09 -2.53
N LYS A 31 0.89 -7.39 -3.07
CA LYS A 31 1.83 -6.44 -3.64
C LYS A 31 1.84 -6.55 -5.16
N ARG A 32 1.97 -5.40 -5.84
CA ARG A 32 2.07 -5.32 -7.30
C ARG A 32 3.49 -4.93 -7.71
N GLU A 33 4.10 -5.72 -8.59
CA GLU A 33 5.45 -5.47 -9.10
C GLU A 33 5.40 -5.24 -10.62
N PHE A 34 6.02 -4.17 -11.10
CA PHE A 34 6.13 -3.95 -12.54
C PHE A 34 7.13 -4.94 -13.15
N ASN A 35 6.72 -5.67 -14.19
CA ASN A 35 7.59 -6.58 -14.94
C ASN A 35 7.60 -6.19 -16.43
N PRO A 36 8.70 -5.61 -16.94
CA PRO A 36 8.78 -5.18 -18.34
C PRO A 36 8.82 -6.36 -19.34
N LYS A 37 8.93 -7.61 -18.86
CA LYS A 37 8.88 -8.80 -19.71
C LYS A 37 7.44 -9.27 -19.98
N LEU A 38 6.46 -8.79 -19.22
CA LEU A 38 5.04 -9.08 -19.47
C LEU A 38 4.49 -8.17 -20.57
N GLN A 39 3.54 -8.68 -21.35
CA GLN A 39 2.92 -7.88 -22.39
C GLN A 39 2.12 -6.71 -21.78
N PRO A 40 1.93 -5.61 -22.52
CA PRO A 40 1.17 -4.49 -21.99
C PRO A 40 -0.27 -4.83 -21.58
N GLY A 41 -0.59 -4.58 -20.30
CA GLY A 41 -1.85 -4.96 -19.66
C GLY A 41 -1.98 -6.42 -19.23
N GLU A 42 -0.92 -7.23 -19.33
CA GLU A 42 -0.88 -8.58 -18.78
C GLU A 42 -0.57 -8.55 -17.27
N GLU A 43 -1.22 -9.42 -16.50
CA GLU A 43 -0.94 -9.65 -15.08
C GLU A 43 -0.66 -11.13 -14.82
N ARG A 44 0.28 -11.40 -13.92
CA ARG A 44 0.62 -12.76 -13.52
C ARG A 44 0.91 -12.83 -12.03
N VAL A 45 0.39 -13.84 -11.35
CA VAL A 45 0.81 -14.14 -9.97
C VAL A 45 2.22 -14.74 -9.99
N LYS A 46 3.17 -14.06 -9.35
CA LYS A 46 4.55 -14.52 -9.17
C LYS A 46 4.68 -15.37 -7.90
N GLN A 47 3.96 -14.98 -6.84
CA GLN A 47 3.94 -15.66 -5.56
C GLN A 47 2.51 -15.65 -5.01
N GLU A 48 1.99 -16.82 -4.65
CA GLU A 48 0.72 -16.90 -3.94
C GLU A 48 0.90 -16.45 -2.49
N GLY A 49 -0.12 -15.73 -2.00
CA GLY A 49 -0.14 -15.31 -0.61
C GLY A 49 -0.49 -16.45 0.32
N GLN A 50 0.11 -16.48 1.51
CA GLN A 50 -0.24 -17.42 2.55
C GLN A 50 -0.41 -16.68 3.86
N PRO A 51 -1.51 -16.92 4.60
CA PRO A 51 -1.65 -16.34 5.92
C PRO A 51 -0.60 -16.89 6.87
N GLY A 52 -0.19 -16.02 7.79
CA GLY A 52 0.58 -16.35 8.97
C GLY A 52 -0.32 -16.76 10.13
N SER A 53 0.27 -16.95 11.30
CA SER A 53 -0.45 -17.19 12.54
C SER A 53 0.35 -16.70 13.73
N LYS A 54 -0.36 -16.30 14.78
CA LYS A 54 0.19 -16.07 16.12
C LYS A 54 -0.51 -16.93 17.16
N THR A 55 0.23 -17.31 18.19
CA THR A 55 -0.31 -17.95 19.39
C THR A 55 -0.35 -16.94 20.52
N ILE A 56 -1.50 -16.88 21.19
CA ILE A 56 -1.74 -16.10 22.39
C ILE A 56 -1.76 -17.08 23.56
N THR A 57 -0.89 -16.88 24.54
CA THR A 57 -0.76 -17.74 25.72
C THR A 57 -1.15 -16.96 26.97
N THR A 58 -2.17 -17.43 27.67
CA THR A 58 -2.65 -16.87 28.94
C THR A 58 -2.23 -17.80 30.09
N PRO A 59 -1.30 -17.37 30.97
CA PRO A 59 -0.94 -18.14 32.16
C PRO A 59 -2.13 -18.29 33.10
N ILE A 60 -2.32 -19.47 33.69
CA ILE A 60 -3.41 -19.74 34.62
C ILE A 60 -2.85 -20.01 36.02
N THR A 61 -3.53 -19.54 37.06
CA THR A 61 -3.29 -19.98 38.44
C THR A 61 -4.47 -20.78 38.96
N VAL A 62 -4.18 -21.80 39.76
CA VAL A 62 -5.17 -22.74 40.31
C VAL A 62 -5.08 -22.82 41.83
N ASN A 63 -6.20 -23.14 42.47
CA ASN A 63 -6.22 -23.54 43.87
C ASN A 63 -5.51 -24.90 44.00
N PRO A 64 -4.47 -25.03 44.84
CA PRO A 64 -3.72 -26.29 44.96
C PRO A 64 -4.51 -27.43 45.60
N LEU A 65 -5.63 -27.16 46.26
CA LEU A 65 -6.47 -28.17 46.91
C LEU A 65 -7.58 -28.65 45.98
N THR A 66 -8.24 -27.74 45.25
CA THR A 66 -9.39 -28.07 44.40
C THR A 66 -9.03 -28.23 42.92
N GLY A 67 -7.89 -27.68 42.49
CA GLY A 67 -7.48 -27.60 41.08
C GLY A 67 -8.26 -26.56 40.27
N GLU A 68 -9.19 -25.84 40.89
CA GLU A 68 -10.00 -24.83 40.20
C GLU A 68 -9.17 -23.62 39.82
N LYS A 69 -9.48 -23.04 38.65
CA LYS A 69 -8.88 -21.79 38.18
C LYS A 69 -9.26 -20.65 39.12
N VAL A 70 -8.24 -19.96 39.65
CA VAL A 70 -8.39 -18.81 40.56
C VAL A 70 -7.81 -17.53 40.00
N GLY A 71 -7.15 -17.58 38.84
CA GLY A 71 -6.64 -16.38 38.20
C GLY A 71 -6.07 -16.60 36.80
N GLU A 72 -5.88 -15.47 36.11
CA GLU A 72 -5.24 -15.37 34.79
C GLU A 72 -4.08 -14.38 34.88
N GLY A 73 -2.96 -14.72 34.27
CA GLY A 73 -1.83 -13.83 34.08
C GLY A 73 -1.99 -12.96 32.82
N GLN A 74 -1.03 -12.04 32.62
CA GLN A 74 -0.97 -11.24 31.41
C GLN A 74 -0.74 -12.14 30.19
N PRO A 75 -1.59 -12.07 29.15
CA PRO A 75 -1.37 -12.81 27.91
C PRO A 75 -0.09 -12.39 27.21
N THR A 76 0.57 -13.36 26.59
CA THR A 76 1.73 -13.15 25.72
C THR A 76 1.37 -13.54 24.29
N GLU A 77 1.97 -12.88 23.31
CA GLU A 77 1.77 -13.21 21.89
C GLU A 77 3.09 -13.62 21.24
N GLU A 78 3.04 -14.68 20.44
CA GLU A 78 4.17 -15.17 19.67
C GLU A 78 3.73 -15.42 18.22
N ILE A 79 4.43 -14.84 17.25
CA ILE A 79 4.17 -15.14 15.84
C ILE A 79 4.78 -16.50 15.51
N THR A 80 3.91 -17.51 15.35
CA THR A 80 4.31 -18.89 15.03
C THR A 80 4.53 -19.12 13.55
N LYS A 81 3.89 -18.33 12.68
CA LYS A 81 4.08 -18.35 11.23
C LYS A 81 3.98 -16.94 10.67
N GLN A 82 5.00 -16.50 9.94
CA GLN A 82 4.94 -15.20 9.25
C GLN A 82 4.00 -15.29 8.04
N PRO A 83 3.18 -14.27 7.76
CA PRO A 83 2.43 -14.21 6.51
C PRO A 83 3.40 -14.06 5.33
N VAL A 84 2.99 -14.62 4.20
CA VAL A 84 3.70 -14.51 2.92
C VAL A 84 2.80 -13.72 1.98
N ASP A 85 3.30 -12.59 1.49
CA ASP A 85 2.51 -11.72 0.62
C ASP A 85 2.25 -12.37 -0.74
N LYS A 86 1.08 -12.07 -1.31
CA LYS A 86 0.78 -12.37 -2.70
C LYS A 86 1.48 -11.33 -3.57
N ILE A 87 2.27 -11.77 -4.54
CA ILE A 87 2.94 -10.87 -5.50
C ILE A 87 2.31 -11.06 -6.87
N VAL A 88 1.72 -9.99 -7.40
CA VAL A 88 1.18 -9.92 -8.75
C VAL A 88 2.09 -9.03 -9.59
N GLU A 89 2.70 -9.62 -10.61
CA GLU A 89 3.46 -8.86 -11.60
C GLU A 89 2.51 -8.29 -12.66
N PHE A 90 2.76 -7.07 -13.11
CA PHE A 90 1.99 -6.43 -14.19
C PHE A 90 2.91 -5.84 -15.27
N GLY A 91 2.49 -5.96 -16.53
CA GLY A 91 3.15 -5.36 -17.68
C GLY A 91 2.85 -3.87 -17.83
N GLY A 92 3.52 -3.23 -18.80
CA GLY A 92 3.35 -1.79 -19.06
C GLY A 92 1.96 -1.44 -19.56
N GLU A 93 1.67 -0.14 -19.67
CA GLU A 93 0.45 0.29 -20.35
C GLU A 93 0.54 -0.02 -21.85
N LYS A 94 -0.59 -0.42 -22.45
CA LYS A 94 -0.67 -0.52 -23.91
C LYS A 94 -0.36 0.87 -24.48
N PRO A 95 0.55 0.98 -25.48
CA PRO A 95 0.70 2.23 -26.22
C PRO A 95 -0.68 2.67 -26.70
N LYS A 96 -1.06 3.93 -26.45
CA LYS A 96 -2.25 4.49 -27.07
C LYS A 96 -2.03 4.41 -28.57
N ASP A 97 -3.02 3.89 -29.31
CA ASP A 97 -2.96 3.89 -30.76
C ASP A 97 -2.58 5.31 -31.22
N PRO A 98 -1.62 5.47 -32.15
CA PRO A 98 -1.38 6.78 -32.72
C PRO A 98 -2.74 7.29 -33.20
N LYS A 99 -3.14 8.50 -32.77
CA LYS A 99 -4.23 9.23 -33.41
C LYS A 99 -3.95 9.10 -34.90
N GLY A 100 -4.81 8.38 -35.62
CA GLY A 100 -4.71 8.29 -37.08
C GLY A 100 -4.59 9.71 -37.65
N PRO A 101 -4.05 9.87 -38.86
CA PRO A 101 -3.93 11.18 -39.47
C PRO A 101 -5.26 11.92 -39.31
N GLU A 102 -5.24 13.10 -38.68
CA GLU A 102 -6.40 13.97 -38.64
C GLU A 102 -6.87 14.13 -40.09
N ASN A 103 -8.12 13.74 -40.36
CA ASN A 103 -8.68 13.78 -41.70
C ASN A 103 -8.52 15.21 -42.22
N PRO A 104 -7.71 15.46 -43.28
CA PRO A 104 -7.53 16.81 -43.78
C PRO A 104 -8.91 17.37 -44.11
N GLU A 105 -9.21 18.58 -43.62
CA GLU A 105 -10.46 19.26 -43.93
C GLU A 105 -10.65 19.22 -45.45
N LYS A 106 -11.78 18.65 -45.89
CA LYS A 106 -12.14 18.58 -47.30
C LYS A 106 -12.08 20.01 -47.87
N PRO A 107 -11.34 20.26 -48.97
CA PRO A 107 -11.26 21.60 -49.54
C PRO A 107 -12.67 22.14 -49.77
N SER A 108 -12.95 23.33 -49.25
CA SER A 108 -14.19 24.03 -49.52
C SER A 108 -14.31 24.26 -51.04
N ARG A 109 -15.47 23.90 -51.60
CA ARG A 109 -15.76 24.04 -53.02
C ARG A 109 -15.61 25.52 -53.43
N PRO A 110 -14.91 25.84 -54.54
CA PRO A 110 -14.83 27.21 -55.02
C PRO A 110 -16.24 27.78 -55.25
N THR A 111 -16.51 28.95 -54.69
CA THR A 111 -17.73 29.69 -54.99
C THR A 111 -17.64 30.21 -56.43
N HIS A 112 -18.62 29.87 -57.25
CA HIS A 112 -18.74 30.41 -58.61
C HIS A 112 -18.93 31.94 -58.55
N PRO A 113 -18.26 32.72 -59.42
CA PRO A 113 -18.50 34.15 -59.51
C PRO A 113 -19.93 34.42 -60.00
N SER A 114 -20.62 35.34 -59.32
CA SER A 114 -21.91 35.89 -59.73
C SER A 114 -21.82 36.39 -61.17
N GLY A 115 -22.76 35.98 -62.02
CA GLY A 115 -22.83 36.40 -63.43
C GLY A 115 -22.99 37.91 -63.62
N PRO A 116 -22.83 38.41 -64.86
CA PRO A 116 -22.79 39.84 -65.14
C PRO A 116 -24.17 40.48 -64.98
N VAL A 117 -24.23 41.59 -64.24
CA VAL A 117 -25.45 42.41 -64.11
C VAL A 117 -25.54 43.35 -65.33
N ASN A 118 -26.63 43.23 -66.10
CA ASN A 118 -26.92 44.06 -67.27
C ASN A 118 -27.63 45.37 -66.84
N PRO A 119 -27.14 46.56 -67.25
CA PRO A 119 -27.63 47.84 -66.76
C PRO A 119 -28.66 48.47 -67.69
N ASN A 120 -29.96 48.40 -67.39
CA ASN A 120 -30.99 49.23 -68.04
C ASN A 120 -32.29 49.29 -67.21
N ASN A 121 -32.38 50.24 -66.26
CA ASN A 121 -33.49 51.21 -66.15
C ASN A 121 -33.19 52.22 -65.02
N PRO A 122 -33.33 53.54 -65.23
CA PRO A 122 -32.86 54.59 -64.33
C PRO A 122 -33.96 55.11 -63.39
N GLY A 123 -33.59 55.37 -62.14
CA GLY A 123 -34.46 56.00 -61.14
C GLY A 123 -33.65 56.92 -60.22
N LEU A 124 -33.69 58.21 -60.56
CA LEU A 124 -33.27 59.45 -59.86
C LEU A 124 -33.19 59.32 -58.33
N SER A 125 -32.14 59.81 -57.64
CA SER A 125 -31.86 61.24 -57.44
C SER A 125 -30.41 61.46 -56.94
N LYS A 126 -29.83 62.58 -57.39
CA LYS A 126 -28.50 63.07 -57.02
C LYS A 126 -28.53 63.95 -55.76
N ASP A 127 -27.32 64.21 -55.27
CA ASP A 127 -26.90 65.30 -54.38
C ASP A 127 -27.25 65.21 -52.90
N ARG A 128 -26.22 65.02 -52.04
CA ARG A 128 -25.55 66.13 -51.34
C ARG A 128 -24.50 65.63 -50.32
N ALA A 129 -23.29 66.18 -50.47
CA ALA A 129 -22.29 66.51 -49.47
C ALA A 129 -21.68 65.45 -48.50
N LYS A 130 -20.35 65.34 -48.65
CA LYS A 130 -19.27 65.08 -47.69
C LYS A 130 -19.47 65.69 -46.27
N PRO A 131 -18.42 65.69 -45.42
CA PRO A 131 -17.65 64.63 -44.76
C PRO A 131 -17.90 64.75 -43.23
N ASN A 132 -17.14 64.07 -42.37
CA ASN A 132 -16.56 64.63 -41.12
C ASN A 132 -15.97 63.51 -40.26
N GLY A 133 -14.67 63.57 -40.00
CA GLY A 133 -14.10 62.97 -38.78
C GLY A 133 -14.54 63.76 -37.54
N PRO A 134 -14.31 63.21 -36.34
CA PRO A 134 -13.23 63.77 -35.51
C PRO A 134 -12.29 62.68 -34.97
N VAL A 135 -10.96 62.87 -35.06
CA VAL A 135 -10.05 63.45 -34.05
C VAL A 135 -9.88 62.61 -32.77
N HIS A 136 -8.60 62.32 -32.48
CA HIS A 136 -7.96 61.69 -31.33
C HIS A 136 -8.54 61.91 -29.92
N SER A 137 -8.37 60.90 -29.06
CA SER A 137 -7.75 61.02 -27.72
C SER A 137 -7.43 59.59 -27.20
N MET A 138 -6.15 59.23 -27.00
CA MET A 138 -5.38 59.26 -25.73
C MET A 138 -5.74 58.07 -24.81
N ASP A 139 -4.83 57.29 -24.19
CA ASP A 139 -3.38 57.36 -24.00
C ASP A 139 -2.91 56.14 -23.14
N LYS A 140 -1.60 55.84 -23.17
CA LYS A 140 -0.73 55.10 -22.21
C LYS A 140 -0.89 53.56 -22.13
N ASN A 141 0.17 52.75 -22.06
CA ASN A 141 1.60 52.99 -22.00
C ASN A 141 2.36 51.70 -22.35
N ASP A 142 3.52 51.88 -22.97
CA ASP A 142 4.58 50.88 -23.10
C ASP A 142 5.08 50.35 -21.74
N LYS A 143 5.43 49.05 -21.69
CA LYS A 143 6.82 48.66 -21.37
C LYS A 143 7.09 47.17 -21.58
N VAL A 144 7.87 46.95 -22.63
CA VAL A 144 8.81 45.84 -22.85
C VAL A 144 9.64 45.55 -21.60
N LYS A 145 9.90 44.26 -21.31
CA LYS A 145 11.21 43.61 -21.04
C LYS A 145 10.98 42.22 -20.43
N LYS A 146 11.29 41.14 -21.15
CA LYS A 146 12.62 40.49 -21.27
C LYS A 146 13.07 39.87 -19.94
N SER A 147 12.92 38.56 -19.80
CA SER A 147 13.80 37.75 -18.96
C SER A 147 14.10 36.40 -19.62
N LYS A 148 15.34 36.29 -20.08
CA LYS A 148 16.06 35.08 -20.42
C LYS A 148 16.71 34.55 -19.12
N ILE A 149 16.75 33.22 -18.98
CA ILE A 149 17.84 32.40 -18.42
C ILE A 149 18.29 32.69 -16.97
N ALA A 150 18.22 31.68 -16.09
CA ALA A 150 19.31 31.30 -15.20
C ALA A 150 19.10 29.88 -14.63
N LYS A 151 20.17 29.07 -14.71
CA LYS A 151 20.40 27.83 -13.97
C LYS A 151 21.11 28.18 -12.64
N GLU A 152 21.12 27.21 -11.72
CA GLU A 152 21.98 27.11 -10.52
C GLU A 152 21.70 28.15 -9.40
N SER A 153 21.84 27.91 -8.10
CA SER A 153 22.52 26.87 -7.31
C SER A 153 22.24 27.13 -5.82
N VAL A 154 22.14 26.04 -5.03
CA VAL A 154 22.70 25.87 -3.66
C VAL A 154 22.09 26.63 -2.46
N ALA A 155 22.05 25.87 -1.35
CA ALA A 155 21.77 26.20 0.06
C ALA A 155 20.27 26.24 0.46
N ASN A 156 19.81 25.60 1.53
CA ASN A 156 20.51 25.23 2.75
C ASN A 156 19.85 24.00 3.41
N GLN A 157 20.69 23.05 3.80
CA GLN A 157 20.35 21.93 4.66
C GLN A 157 20.10 22.44 6.08
N GLU A 158 19.00 22.04 6.73
CA GLU A 158 19.00 22.02 8.18
C GLU A 158 18.20 20.83 8.75
N LYS A 159 18.92 20.03 9.55
CA LYS A 159 18.46 19.05 10.56
C LYS A 159 17.72 17.79 10.09
N LYS A 160 18.50 16.83 9.58
CA LYS A 160 18.32 15.42 9.97
C LYS A 160 18.98 15.20 11.34
N ARG A 161 18.19 15.13 12.40
CA ARG A 161 18.64 14.52 13.66
C ARG A 161 18.42 13.02 13.51
N ALA A 162 19.49 12.27 13.28
CA ALA A 162 19.48 10.82 13.31
C ALA A 162 19.20 10.39 14.75
N GLU A 163 17.98 9.95 15.02
CA GLU A 163 17.74 9.13 16.21
C GLU A 163 18.29 7.74 15.92
N LEU A 164 19.35 7.40 16.63
CA LEU A 164 19.89 6.04 16.70
C LEU A 164 18.77 5.11 17.20
N PRO A 165 18.63 3.89 16.65
CA PRO A 165 17.72 2.92 17.24
C PRO A 165 18.12 2.67 18.69
N LYS A 166 17.16 2.74 19.62
CA LYS A 166 17.37 2.30 21.00
C LYS A 166 17.61 0.79 20.98
N THR A 167 18.88 0.41 20.93
CA THR A 167 19.33 -0.97 21.18
C THR A 167 19.17 -1.27 22.67
N GLY A 168 18.40 -2.30 23.01
CA GLY A 168 18.24 -2.73 24.39
C GLY A 168 17.19 -3.81 24.62
N LEU A 169 17.35 -4.98 23.99
CA LEU A 169 17.10 -6.24 24.71
C LEU A 169 18.03 -7.32 24.12
N GLU A 170 19.12 -7.56 24.83
CA GLU A 170 19.92 -8.77 24.72
C GLU A 170 19.02 -9.99 24.93
N SER A 171 18.91 -10.83 23.91
CA SER A 171 19.10 -12.27 24.12
C SER A 171 19.71 -12.85 22.85
N THR A 172 21.03 -12.86 22.87
CA THR A 172 21.86 -13.65 21.98
C THR A 172 21.44 -15.12 22.04
N GLN A 173 20.85 -15.66 20.97
CA GLN A 173 21.17 -17.02 20.55
C GLN A 173 21.35 -17.09 19.04
N LYS A 174 22.62 -17.19 18.68
CA LYS A 174 23.15 -17.48 17.36
C LYS A 174 22.69 -18.88 16.93
N GLY A 175 22.28 -19.03 15.67
CA GLY A 175 22.14 -20.36 15.07
C GLY A 175 21.19 -20.41 13.89
N LEU A 176 21.76 -20.28 12.69
CA LEU A 176 21.24 -20.95 11.51
C LEU A 176 20.94 -22.43 11.84
N ILE A 177 19.66 -22.80 11.89
CA ILE A 177 19.25 -24.18 11.60
C ILE A 177 18.01 -24.13 10.74
N PHE A 178 18.26 -23.97 9.45
CA PHE A 178 17.40 -24.52 8.40
C PHE A 178 17.26 -26.04 8.65
N SER A 179 16.18 -26.48 9.29
CA SER A 179 15.83 -27.91 9.34
C SER A 179 14.45 -28.13 8.71
N SER A 180 14.47 -28.09 7.39
CA SER A 180 13.51 -28.84 6.57
C SER A 180 13.86 -30.32 6.66
N ILE A 181 13.12 -31.13 7.42
CA ILE A 181 12.98 -32.58 7.22
C ILE A 181 11.55 -32.95 7.70
N ILE A 182 10.55 -32.98 6.81
CA ILE A 182 10.09 -34.16 6.06
C ILE A 182 9.59 -35.29 6.97
N GLY A 183 8.29 -35.57 6.87
CA GLY A 183 7.78 -36.94 6.72
C GLY A 183 7.58 -37.76 7.99
N ILE A 184 6.32 -37.79 8.45
CA ILE A 184 5.74 -38.96 9.13
C ILE A 184 5.85 -40.13 8.15
N ALA A 185 6.73 -41.10 8.40
CA ALA A 185 6.70 -42.40 7.77
C ALA A 185 7.28 -43.44 8.74
N GLY A 186 6.42 -44.36 9.18
CA GLY A 186 6.75 -45.38 10.17
C GLY A 186 7.78 -46.39 9.71
N LEU A 187 8.48 -47.00 10.67
CA LEU A 187 9.18 -48.26 10.48
C LEU A 187 9.38 -49.00 11.81
N MET A 188 9.10 -50.31 11.78
CA MET A 188 9.70 -51.39 12.58
C MET A 188 9.24 -51.64 14.02
N LEU A 189 8.17 -52.43 14.13
CA LEU A 189 8.17 -53.81 14.68
C LEU A 189 9.51 -54.38 15.22
N LEU A 190 9.36 -55.22 16.28
CA LEU A 190 10.32 -56.14 16.93
C LEU A 190 11.19 -55.49 18.05
N ALA A 191 11.37 -56.05 19.25
CA ALA A 191 11.33 -57.43 19.72
C ALA A 191 11.11 -57.47 21.26
N ARG A 192 10.29 -58.39 21.78
CA ARG A 192 10.67 -59.67 22.43
C ARG A 192 11.43 -59.56 23.78
N ARG A 193 10.65 -59.77 24.86
CA ARG A 193 10.87 -60.77 25.94
C ARG A 193 12.29 -60.90 26.53
N ARG A 194 12.48 -60.42 27.78
CA ARG A 194 12.84 -61.22 29.00
C ARG A 194 13.45 -60.36 30.11
N LYS A 195 13.31 -60.93 31.32
CA LYS A 195 13.97 -60.68 32.62
C LYS A 195 13.19 -59.73 33.53
N ASN A 196 12.93 -60.06 34.79
CA ASN A 196 13.27 -61.21 35.64
C ASN A 196 12.14 -61.41 36.64
#